data_AF-A0A1Y3MDZ5-F1
#
_entry.id   AF-A0A1Y3MDZ5-F1
#
_cell.length_a   1.000
_cell.length_b   1.000
_cell.length_c   1.000
_cell.angle_alpha   90.00
_cell.angle_beta   90.00
_cell.angle_gamma   90.00
#
_symmetry.space_group_name_H-M   'P 1'
#
loop_
_entity.id
_entity.type
_entity.pdbx_description
1 polymer ?
#
loop_
_entity_poly.entity_id
_entity_poly.type
_entity_poly.pdbx_seq_one_letter_code
_entity_poly.pdbx_strand_id
1 'polypeptide(L)'
;MAHNKNSQNTYNSTLEVASNLFLEKRFENITITEIADNLEGLTRGVVYHHFNNKEEISNSILNKMTNDRISIFDTLDSQSDLSGVEKVKQMLKHSLIINENLELYLATNDLQKNPMALTNK
;
A
#
# COMPACT_ATOMS: atom_id res chain seq x y z
N MET A 1 -9.85 -24.90 -8.22
CA MET A 1 -9.65 -23.54 -8.77
C MET A 1 -10.48 -22.45 -8.06
N ALA A 2 -11.58 -22.76 -7.34
CA ALA A 2 -12.37 -21.75 -6.60
C ALA A 2 -11.76 -21.27 -5.27
N HIS A 3 -10.88 -22.06 -4.64
CA HIS A 3 -10.37 -21.77 -3.29
C HIS A 3 -9.31 -20.65 -3.24
N ASN A 4 -8.56 -20.44 -4.33
CA ASN A 4 -7.49 -19.42 -4.41
C ASN A 4 -8.07 -18.01 -4.67
N LYS A 5 -9.11 -17.92 -5.51
CA LYS A 5 -9.71 -16.63 -5.92
C LYS A 5 -10.35 -15.88 -4.75
N ASN A 6 -10.99 -16.61 -3.83
CA ASN A 6 -11.62 -16.01 -2.63
C ASN A 6 -10.57 -15.53 -1.60
N SER A 7 -9.47 -16.26 -1.47
CA SER A 7 -8.36 -15.91 -0.57
C SER A 7 -7.62 -14.68 -1.09
N GLN A 8 -7.33 -14.61 -2.41
CA GLN A 8 -6.71 -13.44 -3.03
C GLN A 8 -7.60 -12.19 -2.97
N ASN A 9 -8.92 -12.36 -3.16
CA ASN A 9 -9.87 -11.26 -2.99
C ASN A 9 -9.88 -10.74 -1.55
N THR A 10 -9.90 -11.63 -0.56
CA THR A 10 -9.88 -11.23 0.86
C THR A 10 -8.60 -10.47 1.22
N TYR A 11 -7.44 -10.95 0.74
CA TYR A 11 -6.18 -10.25 0.92
C TYR A 11 -6.24 -8.82 0.39
N ASN A 12 -6.63 -8.64 -0.88
CA ASN A 12 -6.68 -7.33 -1.51
C ASN A 12 -7.70 -6.38 -0.86
N SER A 13 -8.91 -6.87 -0.53
CA SER A 13 -9.92 -6.07 0.15
C SER A 13 -9.46 -5.63 1.54
N THR A 14 -8.72 -6.49 2.26
CA THR A 14 -8.13 -6.13 3.56
C THR A 14 -7.12 -4.99 3.41
N LEU A 15 -6.25 -5.05 2.40
CA LEU A 15 -5.28 -3.97 2.15
C LEU A 15 -5.98 -2.65 1.81
N GLU A 16 -7.05 -2.68 1.02
CA GLU A 16 -7.82 -1.50 0.63
C GLU A 16 -8.48 -0.82 1.83
N VAL A 17 -9.23 -1.58 2.63
CA VAL A 17 -9.89 -1.07 3.85
C VAL A 17 -8.87 -0.53 4.85
N ALA A 18 -7.78 -1.26 5.08
CA ALA A 18 -6.72 -0.82 5.99
C ALA A 18 -6.04 0.47 5.51
N SER A 19 -5.80 0.61 4.20
CA SER A 19 -5.22 1.82 3.61
C SER A 19 -6.10 3.05 3.89
N ASN A 20 -7.42 2.92 3.71
CA ASN A 20 -8.36 4.01 3.98
C ASN A 20 -8.37 4.37 5.48
N LEU A 21 -8.43 3.37 6.36
CA LEU A 21 -8.38 3.62 7.80
C LEU A 21 -7.08 4.31 8.22
N PHE A 22 -5.93 3.91 7.67
CA PHE A 22 -4.64 4.55 7.96
C PHE A 22 -4.56 6.02 7.50
N LEU A 23 -5.35 6.42 6.50
CA LEU A 23 -5.47 7.83 6.09
C LEU A 23 -6.39 8.63 7.02
N GLU A 24 -7.40 7.98 7.61
CA GLU A 24 -8.43 8.64 8.43
C GLU A 24 -8.07 8.73 9.91
N LYS A 25 -7.36 7.73 10.45
CA LYS A 25 -7.08 7.60 11.88
C LYS A 25 -5.61 7.32 12.11
N ARG A 26 -5.11 7.71 13.30
CA ARG A 26 -3.76 7.39 13.75
C ARG A 26 -3.50 5.90 13.69
N PHE A 27 -2.38 5.49 13.09
CA PHE A 27 -1.96 4.10 12.99
C PHE A 27 -2.01 3.37 14.35
N GLU A 28 -1.58 4.03 15.44
CA GLU A 28 -1.61 3.44 16.78
C GLU A 28 -3.02 3.06 17.25
N ASN A 29 -4.04 3.83 16.84
CA ASN A 29 -5.42 3.69 17.31
C ASN A 29 -6.23 2.66 16.50
N ILE A 30 -5.71 2.21 15.36
CA ILE A 30 -6.37 1.21 14.53
C ILE A 30 -5.98 -0.18 15.02
N THR A 31 -6.95 -1.09 15.03
CA THR A 31 -6.71 -2.51 15.35
C THR A 31 -7.02 -3.40 14.15
N ILE A 32 -6.40 -4.59 14.10
CA ILE A 32 -6.73 -5.59 13.07
C ILE A 32 -8.21 -6.04 13.16
N THR A 33 -8.80 -6.01 14.35
CA THR A 33 -10.24 -6.28 14.54
C THR A 33 -11.09 -5.19 13.89
N GLU A 34 -10.73 -3.92 14.05
CA GLU A 34 -11.43 -2.81 13.41
C GLU A 34 -11.32 -2.88 11.88
N ILE A 35 -10.15 -3.22 11.35
CA ILE A 35 -9.96 -3.45 9.91
C ILE A 35 -10.90 -4.57 9.44
N ALA A 36 -10.95 -5.68 10.18
CA ALA A 36 -11.82 -6.81 9.86
C ALA A 36 -13.32 -6.47 9.94
N ASP A 37 -13.71 -5.60 10.87
CA ASP A 37 -15.09 -5.15 11.05
C ASP A 37 -15.59 -4.22 9.94
N ASN A 38 -14.67 -3.56 9.24
CA ASN A 38 -14.98 -2.72 8.07
C ASN A 38 -15.01 -3.51 6.76
N LEU A 39 -14.82 -4.85 6.78
CA LEU A 39 -14.96 -5.70 5.60
C LEU A 39 -16.39 -6.25 5.47
N GLU A 40 -17.08 -5.86 4.41
CA GLU A 40 -18.43 -6.38 4.14
C GLU A 40 -18.41 -7.86 3.72
N GLY A 41 -19.27 -8.67 4.32
CA GLY A 41 -19.51 -10.06 3.90
C GLY A 41 -18.39 -11.06 4.22
N LEU A 42 -17.34 -10.66 4.95
CA LEU A 42 -16.24 -11.52 5.38
C LEU A 42 -16.26 -11.74 6.89
N THR A 43 -15.90 -12.95 7.33
CA THR A 43 -15.76 -13.21 8.76
C THR A 43 -14.38 -12.76 9.24
N ARG A 44 -14.30 -12.25 10.48
CA ARG A 44 -13.03 -11.83 11.12
C ARG A 44 -11.93 -12.89 10.97
N GLY A 45 -12.30 -14.17 11.11
CA GLY A 45 -11.36 -15.29 11.02
C GLY A 45 -10.62 -15.36 9.68
N VAL A 46 -11.24 -14.95 8.57
CA VAL A 46 -10.58 -14.97 7.26
C VAL A 46 -9.43 -13.95 7.21
N VAL A 47 -9.59 -12.79 7.83
CA VAL A 47 -8.52 -11.77 7.91
C VAL A 47 -7.34 -12.28 8.73
N TYR A 48 -7.59 -12.91 9.87
CA TYR A 48 -6.55 -13.48 10.72
C TYR A 48 -5.82 -14.67 10.10
N HIS A 49 -6.37 -15.31 9.06
CA HIS A 49 -5.63 -16.29 8.27
C HIS A 49 -4.59 -15.66 7.34
N HIS A 50 -4.76 -14.39 6.98
CA HIS A 50 -3.86 -13.67 6.09
C HIS A 50 -2.83 -12.81 6.83
N PHE A 51 -3.19 -12.27 7.99
CA PHE A 51 -2.36 -11.33 8.71
C PHE A 51 -2.39 -11.60 10.21
N ASN A 52 -1.19 -11.60 10.83
CA ASN A 52 -1.04 -11.80 12.26
C ASN A 52 -1.29 -10.50 13.04
N ASN A 53 -1.00 -9.34 12.44
CA ASN A 53 -1.13 -8.02 13.06
C ASN A 53 -1.26 -6.91 12.00
N LYS A 54 -1.49 -5.67 12.46
CA LYS A 54 -1.68 -4.50 11.57
C LYS A 54 -0.38 -4.05 10.90
N GLU A 55 0.76 -4.32 11.50
CA GLU A 55 2.09 -4.01 10.97
C GLU A 55 2.38 -4.86 9.73
N GLU A 56 1.97 -6.12 9.72
CA GLU A 56 2.07 -7.01 8.55
C GLU A 56 1.18 -6.53 7.39
N ILE A 57 -0.01 -6.01 7.70
CA ILE A 57 -0.91 -5.37 6.72
C ILE A 57 -0.24 -4.11 6.15
N SER A 58 0.30 -3.25 6.99
CA SER A 58 1.03 -2.04 6.58
C SER A 58 2.22 -2.36 5.66
N ASN A 59 3.04 -3.34 6.05
CA ASN A 59 4.16 -3.79 5.24
C ASN A 59 3.69 -4.37 3.90
N SER A 60 2.57 -5.07 3.88
CA SER A 60 1.97 -5.60 2.64
C SER A 60 1.49 -4.48 1.72
N ILE A 61 0.88 -3.42 2.25
CA ILE A 61 0.51 -2.22 1.49
C ILE A 61 1.76 -1.57 0.88
N LEU A 62 2.79 -1.35 1.69
CA LEU A 62 4.07 -0.79 1.23
C LEU A 62 4.74 -1.64 0.14
N ASN A 63 4.75 -2.96 0.33
CA ASN A 63 5.30 -3.90 -0.64
C ASN A 63 4.48 -3.89 -1.93
N LYS A 64 3.15 -3.85 -1.86
CA LYS A 64 2.30 -3.75 -3.04
C LYS A 64 2.54 -2.45 -3.80
N MET A 65 2.63 -1.32 -3.10
CA MET A 65 2.98 -0.03 -3.70
C MET A 65 4.35 -0.05 -4.38
N THR A 66 5.30 -0.86 -3.88
CA THR A 66 6.65 -0.97 -4.45
C THR A 66 6.71 -1.98 -5.62
N ASN A 67 6.09 -3.14 -5.46
CA ASN A 67 6.12 -4.25 -6.43
C ASN A 67 5.28 -3.97 -7.69
N ASP A 68 4.12 -3.32 -7.55
CA ASP A 68 3.33 -2.87 -8.70
C ASP A 68 4.13 -1.87 -9.58
N ARG A 69 5.25 -1.36 -9.09
CA ARG A 69 6.09 -0.35 -9.75
C ARG A 69 7.43 -0.88 -10.25
N ILE A 70 7.99 -1.96 -9.68
CA ILE A 70 9.14 -2.67 -10.26
C ILE A 70 8.76 -3.21 -11.65
N SER A 71 7.52 -3.68 -11.82
CA SER A 71 7.05 -4.18 -13.12
C SER A 71 6.99 -3.11 -14.22
N ILE A 72 6.91 -1.81 -13.86
CA ILE A 72 6.93 -0.72 -14.84
C ILE A 72 8.29 -0.64 -15.54
N PHE A 73 9.38 -0.90 -14.82
CA PHE A 73 10.72 -0.90 -15.41
C PHE A 73 10.88 -2.05 -16.41
N ASP A 74 10.42 -3.25 -16.04
CA ASP A 74 10.42 -4.41 -16.94
C ASP A 74 9.51 -4.18 -18.16
N THR A 75 8.36 -3.53 -17.95
CA THR A 75 7.41 -3.22 -19.02
C THR A 75 7.98 -2.20 -20.00
N LEU A 76 8.62 -1.13 -19.52
CA LEU A 76 9.28 -0.12 -20.36
C LEU A 76 10.46 -0.69 -21.13
N ASP A 77 11.20 -1.63 -20.54
CA ASP A 77 12.31 -2.29 -21.25
C ASP A 77 11.80 -3.14 -22.42
N SER A 78 10.66 -3.82 -22.23
CA SER A 78 10.01 -4.65 -23.26
C SER A 78 9.38 -3.87 -24.44
N GLN A 79 9.23 -2.55 -24.33
CA GLN A 79 8.65 -1.70 -25.39
C GLN A 79 9.67 -1.40 -26.49
N SER A 80 9.51 -2.02 -27.66
CA SER A 80 10.42 -1.87 -28.80
C SER A 80 10.20 -0.60 -29.63
N ASP A 81 9.08 0.07 -29.41
CA ASP A 81 8.64 1.31 -30.06
C ASP A 81 9.21 2.58 -29.41
N LEU A 82 9.83 2.47 -28.23
CA LEU A 82 10.49 3.57 -27.54
C LEU A 82 12.01 3.53 -27.72
N SER A 83 12.59 4.69 -28.00
CA SER A 83 14.05 4.88 -27.94
C SER A 83 14.56 4.77 -26.49
N GLY A 84 15.86 4.45 -26.33
CA GLY A 84 16.47 4.35 -25.00
C GLY A 84 16.34 5.63 -24.17
N VAL A 85 16.37 6.81 -24.79
CA VAL A 85 16.20 8.10 -24.11
C VAL A 85 14.76 8.28 -23.62
N GLU A 86 13.77 7.87 -24.40
CA GLU A 86 12.36 7.94 -24.00
C GLU A 86 12.07 6.99 -22.84
N LYS A 87 12.66 5.79 -22.84
CA LYS A 87 12.61 4.86 -21.71
C LYS A 87 13.17 5.51 -20.45
N VAL A 88 14.40 6.03 -20.49
CA VAL A 88 15.03 6.70 -19.32
C VAL A 88 14.18 7.87 -18.81
N LYS A 89 13.59 8.68 -19.71
CA LYS A 89 12.74 9.80 -19.32
C LYS A 89 11.46 9.34 -18.61
N GLN A 90 10.84 8.25 -19.08
CA GLN A 90 9.67 7.67 -18.42
C GLN A 90 10.06 7.04 -17.08
N MET A 91 11.18 6.33 -17.00
CA MET A 91 11.71 5.76 -15.76
C MET A 91 11.91 6.85 -14.69
N LEU A 92 12.53 7.98 -15.04
CA LEU A 92 12.73 9.11 -14.13
C LEU A 92 11.41 9.76 -13.69
N LYS A 93 10.45 9.88 -14.61
CA LYS A 93 9.12 10.42 -14.27
C LYS A 93 8.41 9.50 -13.26
N HIS A 94 8.51 8.19 -13.45
CA HIS A 94 7.97 7.21 -12.51
C HIS A 94 8.71 7.23 -11.16
N SER A 95 10.04 7.37 -11.13
CA SER A 95 10.81 7.43 -9.89
C SER A 95 10.51 8.65 -9.02
N LEU A 96 10.20 9.80 -9.63
CA LEU A 96 9.82 11.01 -8.90
C LEU A 96 8.43 10.87 -8.24
N ILE A 97 7.46 10.32 -8.96
CA ILE A 97 6.12 10.03 -8.42
C ILE A 97 6.19 8.95 -7.31
N ILE A 98 7.14 8.03 -7.40
CA ILE A 98 7.39 7.02 -6.35
C ILE A 98 7.81 7.70 -5.04
N ASN A 99 8.73 8.66 -5.12
CA ASN A 99 9.27 9.32 -3.93
C ASN A 99 8.20 10.17 -3.23
N GLU A 100 7.40 10.95 -3.96
CA GLU A 100 6.34 11.78 -3.39
C GLU A 100 5.26 10.97 -2.64
N ASN A 101 4.87 9.80 -3.16
CA ASN A 101 3.87 8.96 -2.52
C ASN A 101 4.40 8.24 -1.26
N LEU A 102 5.67 7.83 -1.28
CA LEU A 102 6.31 7.23 -0.10
C LEU A 102 6.52 8.29 0.98
N GLU A 103 6.98 9.48 0.60
CA GLU A 103 7.08 10.60 1.54
C GLU A 103 5.72 11.00 2.09
N LEU A 104 4.65 11.03 1.29
CA LEU A 104 3.31 11.30 1.79
C LEU A 104 2.87 10.23 2.80
N TYR A 105 3.07 8.94 2.50
CA TYR A 105 2.69 7.83 3.40
C TYR A 105 3.50 7.84 4.71
N LEU A 106 4.82 8.07 4.62
CA LEU A 106 5.70 8.20 5.78
C LEU A 106 5.38 9.45 6.59
N ALA A 107 5.16 10.59 5.94
CA ALA A 107 4.75 11.82 6.59
C ALA A 107 3.38 11.68 7.26
N THR A 108 2.41 11.01 6.66
CA THR A 108 1.13 10.75 7.33
C THR A 108 1.30 9.86 8.56
N ASN A 109 2.17 8.84 8.50
CA ASN A 109 2.48 8.00 9.65
C ASN A 109 3.23 8.77 10.75
N ASP A 110 4.17 9.64 10.39
CA ASP A 110 4.97 10.42 11.34
C ASP A 110 4.20 11.60 11.95
N LEU A 111 3.37 12.28 11.15
CA LEU A 111 2.42 13.30 11.64
C LEU A 111 1.38 12.69 12.58
N GLN A 112 0.94 11.47 12.30
CA GLN A 112 0.08 10.73 13.21
C GLN A 112 0.83 10.39 14.51
N LYS A 113 2.09 9.92 14.46
CA LYS A 113 2.90 9.64 15.66
C LYS A 113 3.17 10.88 16.52
N ASN A 114 3.47 12.02 15.88
CA ASN A 114 3.81 13.28 16.53
C ASN A 114 3.09 14.48 15.89
N PRO A 115 1.91 14.88 16.42
CA PRO A 115 1.10 15.97 15.88
C PRO A 115 1.80 17.35 15.87
N MET A 116 2.88 17.53 16.63
CA MET A 116 3.62 18.80 16.76
C MET A 116 4.82 18.91 15.80
N ALA A 117 5.02 17.94 14.89
CA ALA A 117 6.15 17.95 13.96
C ALA A 117 6.14 19.13 12.96
N LEU A 118 4.99 19.80 12.79
CA LEU A 118 4.86 20.98 11.91
C LEU A 118 5.03 22.32 12.61
N THR A 119 5.16 22.34 13.95
CA THR A 119 5.08 23.59 14.73
C THR A 119 6.41 24.28 15.06
N ASN A 120 7.56 23.75 14.66
CA ASN A 120 8.84 24.43 14.90
C ASN A 120 9.49 24.89 13.59
N LYS A 121 9.30 26.18 13.28
CA LYS A 121 10.16 26.97 12.42
C LYS A 121 10.77 28.10 13.23
#